data_AF-A0A954JN19-F1
#
_entry.id   AF-A0A954JN19-F1
#
_cell.length_a   1.000
_cell.length_b   1.000
_cell.length_c   1.000
_cell.angle_alpha   90.00
_cell.angle_beta   90.00
_cell.angle_gamma   90.00
#
_symmetry.space_group_name_H-M   'P 1'
#
loop_
_entity.id
_entity.type
_entity.pdbx_description
1 polymer ?
#
loop_
_entity_poly.entity_id
_entity_poly.type
_entity_poly.pdbx_seq_one_letter_code
_entity_poly.pdbx_strand_id
1 'polypeptide(L)'
;LQVTARGGTTLRLLFKNGDGDPAPADLQVLNAQGLDMVRMFGAADMAELYTSEPFLESERRIGPLPPGPYKVIAVIDGTTVEKSFRLRGQETKRLTLRAR
;
A
#
# COMPACT_ATOMS: atom_id res chain seq x y z
N LEU A 1 8.30 -21.78 15.26
CA LEU A 1 7.44 -21.98 14.07
C LEU A 1 7.50 -20.71 13.23
N GLN A 2 8.37 -20.67 12.23
CA GLN A 2 8.46 -19.53 11.30
C GLN A 2 7.43 -19.76 10.21
N VAL A 3 6.31 -19.04 10.26
CA VAL A 3 5.27 -19.10 9.23
C VAL A 3 5.80 -18.34 8.02
N THR A 4 6.52 -19.03 7.13
CA THR A 4 6.88 -18.47 5.83
C THR A 4 5.60 -18.41 5.01
N ALA A 5 5.03 -17.22 4.84
CA ALA A 5 3.87 -16.99 3.98
C ALA A 5 4.27 -17.31 2.53
N ARG A 6 4.20 -18.58 2.12
CA ARG A 6 4.39 -18.99 0.73
C ARG A 6 3.28 -18.31 -0.09
N GLY A 7 3.64 -17.26 -0.84
CA GLY A 7 2.73 -16.55 -1.75
C GLY A 7 2.17 -15.22 -1.25
N GLY A 8 2.78 -14.59 -0.24
CA GLY A 8 2.45 -13.22 0.14
C GLY A 8 3.00 -12.20 -0.87
N THR A 9 2.18 -11.23 -1.28
CA THR A 9 2.59 -10.14 -2.17
C THR A 9 2.85 -8.86 -1.38
N THR A 10 4.02 -8.25 -1.57
CA THR A 10 4.29 -6.89 -1.11
C THR A 10 3.66 -5.89 -2.08
N LEU A 11 2.79 -5.03 -1.60
CA LEU A 11 2.21 -3.93 -2.38
C LEU A 11 3.10 -2.70 -2.22
N ARG A 12 3.63 -2.18 -3.33
CA ARG A 12 4.40 -0.92 -3.38
C ARG A 12 3.55 0.13 -4.08
N LEU A 13 3.23 1.21 -3.37
CA LEU A 13 2.37 2.29 -3.83
C LEU A 13 3.22 3.56 -4.00
N LEU A 14 3.03 4.24 -5.13
CA LEU A 14 3.59 5.55 -5.41
C LEU A 14 2.44 6.53 -5.63
N PHE A 15 2.44 7.65 -4.92
CA PHE A 15 1.42 8.70 -5.02
C PHE A 15 1.97 9.91 -5.74
N LYS A 16 1.12 10.52 -6.58
CA LYS A 16 1.45 11.69 -7.39
C LYS A 16 0.32 12.70 -7.39
N ASN A 17 0.66 13.98 -7.38
CA ASN A 17 -0.32 15.07 -7.51
C ASN A 17 -0.85 15.20 -8.95
N GLY A 18 -1.70 16.21 -9.17
CA GLY A 18 -2.28 16.56 -10.46
C GLY A 18 -1.24 16.80 -11.56
N ASP A 19 -0.06 17.31 -11.21
CA ASP A 19 1.04 17.62 -12.14
C ASP A 19 1.92 16.39 -12.44
N GLY A 20 1.84 15.35 -11.61
CA GLY A 20 2.59 14.11 -11.76
C GLY A 20 3.84 14.02 -10.88
N ASP A 21 4.03 15.00 -9.99
CA ASP A 21 5.08 15.04 -8.99
C ASP A 21 4.73 14.15 -7.79
N PRO A 22 5.73 13.56 -7.10
CA PRO A 22 5.48 12.79 -5.89
C PRO A 22 4.82 13.65 -4.80
N ALA A 23 3.74 13.14 -4.20
CA ALA A 23 3.00 13.85 -3.16
C ALA A 23 2.62 12.91 -2.02
N PRO A 24 2.53 13.39 -0.77
CA PRO A 24 2.04 12.59 0.34
C PRO A 24 0.58 12.18 0.13
N ALA A 25 0.18 11.07 0.75
CA ALA A 25 -1.20 10.60 0.68
C ALA A 25 -1.64 9.90 1.96
N ASP A 26 -2.89 10.16 2.36
CA ASP A 26 -3.61 9.29 3.29
C ASP A 26 -4.04 8.03 2.56
N LEU A 27 -3.89 6.87 3.19
CA LEU A 27 -4.05 5.59 2.52
C LEU A 27 -4.90 4.60 3.33
N GLN A 28 -5.82 3.94 2.63
CA GLN A 28 -6.49 2.74 3.08
C GLN A 28 -6.35 1.64 2.03
N VAL A 29 -6.12 0.41 2.48
CA VAL A 29 -6.09 -0.77 1.62
C VAL A 29 -7.04 -1.81 2.18
N LEU A 30 -8.19 -1.94 1.54
CA LEU A 30 -9.27 -2.82 1.97
C LEU A 30 -9.16 -4.17 1.26
N ASN A 31 -9.30 -5.26 2.01
CA ASN A 31 -9.45 -6.60 1.43
C ASN A 31 -10.91 -6.90 1.03
N ALA A 32 -11.18 -8.15 0.60
CA ALA A 32 -12.53 -8.58 0.19
C ALA A 32 -13.60 -8.41 1.29
N GLN A 33 -13.18 -8.47 2.55
CA GLN A 33 -14.02 -8.35 3.74
C GLN A 33 -14.13 -6.90 4.24
N GLY A 34 -13.53 -5.94 3.54
CA GLY A 34 -13.51 -4.54 3.94
C GLY A 34 -12.55 -4.22 5.09
N LEU A 35 -11.65 -5.13 5.45
CA LEU A 35 -10.66 -4.89 6.51
C LEU A 35 -9.52 -4.02 5.97
N ASP A 36 -9.16 -2.98 6.73
CA ASP A 36 -8.05 -2.11 6.42
C ASP A 36 -6.71 -2.75 6.78
N MET A 37 -6.01 -3.21 5.76
CA MET A 37 -4.71 -3.83 5.90
C MET A 37 -3.63 -2.84 6.35
N VAL A 38 -3.77 -1.53 6.05
CA VAL A 38 -2.79 -0.51 6.47
C VAL A 38 -2.73 -0.43 7.98
N ARG A 39 -3.89 -0.42 8.64
CA ARG A 39 -3.98 -0.35 10.11
C ARG A 39 -3.55 -1.65 10.78
N MET A 40 -3.80 -2.81 10.15
CA MET A 40 -3.37 -4.11 10.69
C MET A 40 -1.85 -4.27 10.67
N PHE A 41 -1.17 -3.81 9.62
CA PHE A 41 0.30 -3.91 9.52
C PHE A 41 1.04 -2.70 10.10
N GLY A 42 0.41 -1.52 10.11
CA GLY A 42 1.02 -0.27 10.56
C GLY A 42 1.51 -0.29 12.01
N ALA A 43 0.92 -1.10 12.90
CA ALA A 43 1.42 -1.23 14.27
C ALA A 43 2.65 -2.15 14.41
N ALA A 44 2.80 -3.14 13.52
CA ALA A 44 3.89 -4.12 13.56
C ALA A 44 5.10 -3.69 12.71
N ASP A 45 4.85 -3.06 11.55
CA ASP A 45 5.91 -2.62 10.62
C ASP A 45 6.58 -1.31 11.04
N MET A 46 5.92 -0.46 11.84
CA MET A 46 6.50 0.81 12.33
C MET A 46 7.85 0.62 13.03
N ALA A 47 8.16 -0.55 13.60
CA ALA A 47 9.45 -0.80 14.24
C ALA A 47 10.61 -1.00 13.24
N GLU A 48 10.38 -1.56 12.04
CA GLU A 48 11.42 -1.76 11.03
C GLU A 48 11.65 -0.51 10.16
N LEU A 49 10.61 0.33 9.99
CA LEU A 49 10.62 1.50 9.10
C LEU A 49 11.49 2.67 9.57
N TYR A 50 11.95 2.69 10.82
CA TYR A 50 12.85 3.75 11.33
C TYR A 50 14.34 3.52 11.04
N THR A 51 14.72 2.39 10.43
CA THR A 51 16.14 1.97 10.45
C THR A 51 16.93 2.31 9.18
N SER A 52 16.33 2.63 8.03
CA SER A 52 17.11 2.94 6.82
C SER A 52 16.32 3.73 5.78
N GLU A 53 16.87 4.88 5.39
CA GLU A 53 16.45 5.80 4.32
C GLU A 53 15.32 6.79 4.63
N PRO A 54 15.40 8.05 4.12
CA PRO A 54 14.33 9.01 4.26
C PRO A 54 13.09 8.48 3.54
N PHE A 55 12.11 8.08 4.34
CA PHE A 55 10.78 7.72 3.89
C PHE A 55 10.22 8.83 3.01
N LEU A 56 10.20 8.63 1.70
CA LEU A 56 9.43 9.49 0.81
C LEU A 56 7.95 9.28 1.19
N GLU A 57 7.30 10.29 1.75
CA GLU A 57 5.87 10.24 2.11
C GLU A 57 4.96 9.86 0.93
N SER A 58 5.49 10.01 -0.30
CA SER A 58 4.89 9.60 -1.56
C SER A 58 5.01 8.11 -1.89
N GLU A 59 5.76 7.30 -1.13
CA GLU A 59 5.88 5.85 -1.31
C GLU A 59 5.43 5.07 -0.07
N ARG A 60 4.61 4.04 -0.26
CA ARG A 60 4.21 3.11 0.81
C ARG A 60 4.40 1.66 0.40
N ARG A 61 4.82 0.84 1.35
CA ARG A 61 4.93 -0.62 1.21
C ARG A 61 4.01 -1.30 2.21
N ILE A 62 3.26 -2.30 1.76
CA ILE A 62 2.27 -3.01 2.58
C ILE A 62 2.35 -4.50 2.30
N GLY A 63 2.35 -5.31 3.35
CA GLY A 63 2.30 -6.76 3.27
C GLY A 63 3.45 -7.43 4.01
N PRO A 64 3.70 -8.72 3.77
CA PRO A 64 3.13 -9.55 2.70
C PRO A 64 1.61 -9.76 2.80
N LEU A 65 0.89 -9.49 1.71
CA LEU A 65 -0.57 -9.64 1.60
C LEU A 65 -0.96 -10.96 0.92
N PRO A 66 -2.00 -11.68 1.39
CA PRO A 66 -2.46 -12.89 0.74
C PRO A 66 -3.07 -12.62 -0.65
N PRO A 67 -3.07 -13.61 -1.57
CA PRO A 67 -3.80 -13.49 -2.84
C PRO A 67 -5.28 -13.21 -2.60
N GLY A 68 -5.86 -12.31 -3.40
CA GLY A 68 -7.25 -11.89 -3.21
C GLY A 68 -7.56 -10.56 -3.87
N PRO A 69 -8.85 -10.15 -3.89
CA PRO A 69 -9.25 -8.83 -4.33
C PRO A 69 -8.97 -7.79 -3.24
N TYR A 70 -8.58 -6.60 -3.68
CA TYR A 70 -8.27 -5.46 -2.82
C TYR A 70 -8.79 -4.16 -3.47
N LYS A 71 -9.06 -3.17 -2.62
CA LYS A 71 -9.34 -1.79 -2.99
C LYS A 71 -8.34 -0.89 -2.29
N VAL A 72 -7.64 -0.05 -3.06
CA VAL A 72 -6.89 1.07 -2.50
C VAL A 72 -7.74 2.32 -2.60
N ILE A 73 -7.79 3.08 -1.51
CA ILE A 73 -8.35 4.42 -1.44
C ILE A 73 -7.21 5.30 -0.94
N ALA A 74 -6.82 6.29 -1.73
CA ALA A 74 -5.80 7.26 -1.38
C ALA A 74 -6.38 8.67 -1.46
N VAL A 75 -6.06 9.53 -0.49
CA VAL A 75 -6.35 10.97 -0.57
C VAL A 75 -5.02 11.68 -0.81
N ILE A 76 -4.88 12.28 -2.00
CA ILE A 76 -3.66 12.96 -2.45
C ILE A 76 -4.02 14.43 -2.65
N ASP A 77 -3.41 15.34 -1.88
CA ASP A 77 -3.72 16.78 -1.90
C ASP A 77 -5.23 17.08 -1.82
N GLY A 78 -5.95 16.35 -0.96
CA GLY A 78 -7.40 16.48 -0.80
C GLY A 78 -8.25 15.80 -1.87
N THR A 79 -7.62 15.20 -2.90
CA THR A 79 -8.33 14.47 -3.96
C THR A 79 -8.35 12.97 -3.67
N THR A 80 -9.56 12.40 -3.61
CA THR A 80 -9.75 10.96 -3.41
C THR A 80 -9.54 10.20 -4.72
N VAL A 81 -8.63 9.22 -4.69
CA VAL A 81 -8.32 8.31 -5.78
C VAL A 81 -8.59 6.88 -5.32
N GLU A 82 -9.43 6.16 -6.07
CA GLU A 82 -9.77 4.78 -5.77
C GLU A 82 -9.31 3.82 -6.87
N LYS A 83 -8.82 2.63 -6.48
CA LYS A 83 -8.43 1.59 -7.42
C LYS A 83 -8.66 0.19 -6.87
N SER A 84 -9.47 -0.60 -7.56
CA SER A 84 -9.65 -2.03 -7.28
C SER A 84 -8.65 -2.87 -8.08
N PHE A 85 -8.10 -3.92 -7.47
CA PHE A 85 -7.16 -4.85 -8.10
C PHE A 85 -7.19 -6.22 -7.42
N ARG A 86 -6.50 -7.20 -8.00
CA ARG A 86 -6.36 -8.54 -7.45
C ARG A 86 -4.89 -8.91 -7.32
N LEU A 87 -4.50 -9.44 -6.17
CA LEU A 87 -3.20 -10.04 -5.92
C LEU A 87 -3.27 -11.54 -6.27
N ARG A 88 -2.23 -12.06 -6.92
CA ARG A 88 -2.14 -13.46 -7.36
C ARG A 88 -1.07 -14.25 -6.61
N GLY A 89 -0.47 -13.64 -5.58
CA GLY A 89 0.64 -14.24 -4.82
C GLY A 89 2.01 -14.06 -5.46
N GLN A 90 2.16 -13.08 -6.36
CA GLN A 90 3.47 -12.64 -6.83
C GLN A 90 4.28 -11.97 -5.71
N GLU A 91 5.60 -11.86 -5.84
CA GLU A 91 6.45 -11.24 -4.80
C GLU A 91 6.10 -9.77 -4.55
N THR A 92 5.89 -8.99 -5.61
CA THR A 92 5.59 -7.56 -5.52
C THR A 92 4.51 -7.14 -6.51
N LYS A 93 3.59 -6.29 -6.06
CA LYS A 93 2.67 -5.53 -6.91
C LYS A 93 3.00 -4.05 -6.80
N ARG A 94 3.31 -3.40 -7.91
CA ARG A 94 3.51 -1.94 -7.96
C ARG A 94 2.23 -1.26 -8.46
N LEU A 95 1.81 -0.19 -7.80
CA LEU A 95 0.73 0.69 -8.26
C LEU A 95 1.17 2.15 -8.13
N THR A 96 0.89 2.93 -9.17
CA THR A 96 0.98 4.38 -9.12
C THR A 96 -0.44 4.95 -9.09
N LEU A 97 -0.70 5.85 -8.16
CA LEU A 97 -1.96 6.60 -8.02
C LEU A 97 -1.64 8.07 -8.24
N ARG A 98 -2.51 8.76 -8.98
CA ARG A 98 -2.34 10.17 -9.33
C ARG A 98 -3.65 10.90 -9.08
N ALA A 99 -3.60 12.04 -8.39
CA ALA A 99 -4.72 12.98 -8.35
C ALA A 99 -5.00 13.48 -9.78
N ARG A 100 -6.27 13.62 -10.16
CA ARG A 100 -6.65 14.13 -11.48
C ARG A 100 -7.00 15.60 -11.40
#